data_AF-A0A9D9H976-F1
#
_entry.id   AF-A0A9D9H976-F1
#
_cell.length_a   1.000
_cell.length_b   1.000
_cell.length_c   1.000
_cell.angle_alpha   90.00
_cell.angle_beta   90.00
_cell.angle_gamma   90.00
#
_symmetry.space_group_name_H-M   'P 1'
#
loop_
_entity.id
_entity.type
_entity.pdbx_description
1 polymer ?
#
loop_
_entity_poly.entity_id
_entity_poly.type
_entity_poly.pdbx_seq_one_letter_code
_entity_poly.pdbx_strand_id
1 'polypeptide(L)'
;MAKAKTSLIKDTKFNGDLLLRVLVGLLFICIGIEGLMGDTSNGLFRALDNEVLEIILGVLLLLCGVLLIVPSFLKGINKTYVKISMIAILVVWVLTIVITDFVNGLGGVNGDEWIYWIEQLVTHLLILASVWKVSSSAF
;
A
#
# COMPACT_ATOMS: atom_id res chain seq x y z
N MET A 1 51.38 24.73 0.75
CA MET A 1 50.67 23.86 -0.21
C MET A 1 49.44 23.27 0.46
N ALA A 2 48.25 23.82 0.15
CA ALA A 2 46.99 23.43 0.77
C ALA A 2 46.39 22.21 0.06
N LYS A 3 46.16 21.13 0.80
CA LYS A 3 45.41 19.94 0.36
C LYS A 3 43.94 20.33 0.29
N ALA A 4 43.46 20.66 -0.90
CA ALA A 4 42.07 21.05 -1.14
C ALA A 4 41.14 19.90 -0.73
N LYS A 5 40.26 20.23 0.22
CA LYS A 5 39.29 19.37 0.91
C LYS A 5 38.10 19.10 -0.02
N THR A 6 38.34 18.38 -1.11
CA THR A 6 37.34 18.08 -2.14
C THR A 6 36.61 16.78 -1.81
N SER A 7 35.87 16.75 -0.70
CA SER A 7 35.15 15.53 -0.27
C SER A 7 33.81 15.81 0.43
N LEU A 8 33.12 16.89 0.08
CA LEU A 8 31.88 17.31 0.78
C LEU A 8 30.71 17.58 -0.18
N ILE A 9 30.57 16.75 -1.21
CA ILE A 9 29.26 16.50 -1.80
C ILE A 9 29.08 14.99 -1.72
N LYS A 10 28.60 14.55 -0.55
CA LYS A 10 28.09 13.20 -0.40
C LYS A 10 26.80 13.21 -1.20
N ASP A 11 26.85 12.72 -2.44
CA ASP A 11 25.68 12.50 -3.26
C ASP A 11 24.63 11.82 -2.39
N THR A 12 23.59 12.56 -2.00
CA THR A 12 22.39 11.99 -1.40
C THR A 12 21.69 11.25 -2.53
N LYS A 13 22.22 10.06 -2.82
CA LYS A 13 21.69 9.14 -3.80
C LYS A 13 20.24 8.88 -3.39
N PHE A 14 19.32 9.46 -4.16
CA PHE A 14 17.90 9.35 -3.90
C PHE A 14 17.53 7.87 -3.85
N ASN A 15 17.13 7.40 -2.68
CA ASN A 15 16.88 5.99 -2.45
C ASN A 15 15.43 5.71 -2.87
N GLY A 16 15.21 5.54 -4.18
CA GLY A 16 13.88 5.39 -4.77
C GLY A 16 13.07 4.24 -4.13
N ASP A 17 13.75 3.18 -3.71
CA ASP A 17 13.12 2.06 -3.01
C ASP A 17 12.64 2.43 -1.60
N LEU A 18 13.38 3.28 -0.89
CA LEU A 18 12.95 3.80 0.42
C LEU A 18 11.77 4.76 0.25
N LEU A 19 11.80 5.64 -0.76
CA LEU A 19 10.67 6.50 -1.05
C LEU A 19 9.42 5.68 -1.35
N LEU A 20 9.52 4.71 -2.27
CA LEU A 20 8.39 3.87 -2.65
C LEU A 20 7.82 3.13 -1.43
N ARG A 21 8.70 2.56 -0.59
CA ARG A 21 8.30 1.88 0.64
C ARG A 21 7.55 2.80 1.61
N VAL A 22 8.00 4.04 1.77
CA VAL A 22 7.34 5.04 2.61
C VAL A 22 5.99 5.45 2.03
N LEU A 23 5.91 5.72 0.72
CA LEU A 23 4.67 6.09 0.05
C LEU A 23 3.62 4.98 0.12
N VAL A 24 4.04 3.72 -0.12
CA VAL A 24 3.17 2.56 0.00
C VAL A 24 2.71 2.38 1.45
N GLY A 25 3.61 2.51 2.43
CA GLY A 25 3.24 2.45 3.84
C GLY A 25 2.23 3.54 4.23
N LEU A 26 2.41 4.76 3.73
CA LEU A 26 1.51 5.89 3.99
C LEU A 26 0.13 5.65 3.38
N LEU A 27 0.08 5.14 2.14
CA LEU A 27 -1.17 4.77 1.48
C LEU A 27 -1.99 3.80 2.35
N PHE A 28 -1.37 2.75 2.88
CA PHE A 28 -2.07 1.80 3.76
C PHE A 28 -2.52 2.39 5.09
N ILE A 29 -1.77 3.36 5.62
CA ILE A 29 -2.20 4.09 6.81
C ILE A 29 -3.46 4.91 6.50
N CYS A 30 -3.48 5.64 5.38
CA CYS A 30 -4.65 6.43 4.96
C CYS A 30 -5.88 5.54 4.77
N ILE A 31 -5.76 4.46 4.01
CA ILE A 31 -6.86 3.50 3.77
C ILE A 31 -7.31 2.85 5.09
N GLY A 32 -6.35 2.53 5.97
CA GLY A 32 -6.66 1.99 7.29
C GLY A 32 -7.46 2.95 8.17
N ILE A 33 -7.12 4.24 8.14
CA ILE A 33 -7.85 5.31 8.85
C ILE A 33 -9.26 5.47 8.27
N GLU A 34 -9.41 5.47 6.95
CA GLU A 34 -10.72 5.55 6.28
C GLU A 34 -11.65 4.40 6.72
N GLY A 35 -11.11 3.18 6.81
CA GLY A 35 -11.85 2.03 7.35
C GLY A 35 -12.26 2.19 8.81
N LEU A 36 -11.43 2.82 9.64
CA LEU A 36 -11.76 3.10 11.04
C LEU A 36 -12.79 4.22 11.20
N MET A 37 -12.92 5.11 10.21
CA MET A 37 -13.93 6.16 10.20
C MET A 37 -15.30 5.66 9.74
N GLY A 38 -15.41 4.38 9.33
CA GLY A 38 -16.63 3.83 8.75
C GLY A 38 -16.98 4.47 7.40
N ASP A 39 -15.98 5.04 6.72
CA ASP A 39 -16.20 5.65 5.41
C ASP A 39 -16.18 4.56 4.33
N THR A 40 -17.37 4.14 3.91
CA THR A 40 -17.59 3.13 2.87
C THR A 40 -17.48 3.70 1.45
N SER A 41 -17.04 4.94 1.28
CA SER A 41 -16.75 5.50 -0.05
C SER A 41 -15.67 4.69 -0.80
N ASN A 42 -14.78 4.04 -0.07
CA ASN A 42 -13.85 3.05 -0.62
C ASN A 42 -14.56 1.76 -0.99
N GLY A 43 -14.42 1.34 -2.24
CA GLY A 43 -15.01 0.09 -2.75
C GLY A 43 -14.63 -1.17 -1.98
N LEU A 44 -13.50 -1.15 -1.26
CA LEU A 44 -13.07 -2.20 -0.34
C LEU A 44 -14.04 -2.38 0.83
N PHE A 45 -14.29 -1.30 1.58
CA PHE A 45 -15.14 -1.34 2.77
C PHE A 45 -16.60 -1.47 2.40
N ARG A 46 -17.04 -0.83 1.30
CA ARG A 46 -18.42 -1.00 0.79
C ARG A 46 -18.80 -2.45 0.50
N ALA A 47 -17.83 -3.30 0.15
CA ALA A 47 -18.09 -4.70 -0.11
C ALA A 47 -18.13 -5.56 1.16
N LEU A 48 -17.62 -5.04 2.27
CA LEU A 48 -17.72 -5.65 3.59
C LEU A 48 -18.97 -5.08 4.24
N ASP A 49 -20.13 -5.68 3.99
CA ASP A 49 -21.43 -5.31 4.60
C ASP A 49 -21.49 -5.66 6.11
N ASN A 50 -20.40 -5.39 6.84
CA ASN A 50 -20.21 -5.71 8.24
C ASN A 50 -19.17 -4.76 8.85
N GLU A 51 -19.66 -3.83 9.67
CA GLU A 51 -18.88 -2.82 10.40
C GLU A 51 -17.71 -3.44 11.19
N VAL A 52 -17.88 -4.63 11.77
CA VAL A 52 -16.81 -5.30 12.53
C VAL A 52 -15.67 -5.72 11.61
N LEU A 53 -15.98 -6.21 10.40
CA LEU A 53 -14.97 -6.60 9.42
C LEU A 53 -14.26 -5.37 8.84
N GLU A 54 -14.98 -4.28 8.62
CA GLU A 54 -14.39 -3.00 8.19
C GLU A 54 -13.36 -2.51 9.20
N ILE A 55 -13.73 -2.48 10.49
CA ILE A 55 -12.82 -2.07 11.57
C ILE A 55 -11.60 -3.00 11.63
N ILE A 56 -11.80 -4.33 11.61
CA ILE A 56 -10.69 -5.30 11.65
C ILE A 56 -9.74 -5.07 10.47
N LEU A 57 -10.27 -4.87 9.28
CA LEU A 57 -9.48 -4.64 8.08
C LEU A 57 -8.75 -3.29 8.14
N GLY A 58 -9.42 -2.24 8.61
CA GLY A 58 -8.82 -0.92 8.83
C GLY A 58 -7.64 -0.96 9.80
N VAL A 59 -7.80 -1.63 10.95
CA VAL A 59 -6.71 -1.86 11.91
C VAL A 59 -5.58 -2.66 11.27
N LEU A 60 -5.89 -3.72 10.53
CA LEU A 60 -4.88 -4.56 9.88
C LEU A 60 -4.05 -3.76 8.87
N LEU A 61 -4.70 -2.98 8.00
CA LEU A 61 -4.04 -2.14 7.00
C LEU A 61 -3.18 -1.05 7.65
N LEU A 62 -3.70 -0.40 8.69
CA LEU A 62 -2.96 0.62 9.45
C LEU A 62 -1.71 0.02 10.08
N LEU A 63 -1.82 -1.12 10.78
CA LEU A 63 -0.68 -1.82 11.37
C LEU A 63 0.34 -2.22 10.31
N CYS A 64 -0.12 -2.73 9.17
CA CYS A 64 0.76 -3.13 8.08
C CYS A 64 1.51 -1.94 7.45
N GLY A 65 0.84 -0.78 7.28
CA GLY A 65 1.46 0.45 6.82
C GLY A 65 2.53 0.97 7.79
N VAL A 66 2.24 0.95 9.10
CA VAL A 66 3.21 1.32 10.13
C VAL A 66 4.41 0.37 10.13
N LEU A 67 4.19 -0.95 10.06
CA LEU A 67 5.24 -1.97 10.00
C LEU A 67 6.08 -1.88 8.71
N LEU A 68 5.56 -1.29 7.64
CA LEU A 68 6.33 -0.98 6.45
C LEU A 68 7.30 0.19 6.67
N ILE A 69 6.85 1.26 7.31
CA ILE A 69 7.61 2.51 7.48
C ILE A 69 8.65 2.37 8.60
N VAL A 70 8.23 1.96 9.80
CA VAL A 70 9.04 2.04 11.03
C VAL A 70 10.41 1.33 10.91
N PRO A 71 10.53 0.11 10.35
CA PRO A 71 11.83 -0.56 10.21
C PRO A 71 12.80 0.15 9.26
N SER A 72 12.31 1.08 8.42
CA SER A 72 13.16 1.88 7.54
C SER A 72 13.94 2.95 8.30
N PHE A 73 13.48 3.32 9.51
CA PHE A 73 14.07 4.36 10.34
C PHE A 73 14.62 3.82 11.67
N LEU A 74 14.03 2.75 12.22
CA LEU A 74 14.43 2.14 13.48
C LEU A 74 15.17 0.82 13.27
N LYS A 75 16.36 0.70 13.87
CA LYS A 75 17.11 -0.56 13.95
C LYS A 75 16.57 -1.37 15.13
N GLY A 76 16.30 -2.67 14.92
CA GLY A 76 15.86 -3.59 15.98
C GLY A 76 14.54 -4.31 15.72
N ILE A 77 13.79 -3.92 14.67
CA ILE A 77 12.59 -4.67 14.28
C ILE A 77 13.00 -5.93 13.54
N ASN A 78 12.45 -7.07 13.97
CA ASN A 78 12.67 -8.35 13.32
C ASN A 78 12.12 -8.34 11.89
N LYS A 79 12.96 -8.69 10.91
CA LYS A 79 12.62 -8.74 9.48
C LYS A 79 11.46 -9.69 9.19
N THR A 80 11.21 -10.68 10.06
CA THR A 80 10.08 -11.61 9.93
C THR A 80 8.72 -10.89 10.01
N TYR A 81 8.55 -9.92 10.92
CA TYR A 81 7.29 -9.18 11.03
C TYR A 81 7.00 -8.34 9.78
N VAL A 82 8.06 -7.74 9.21
CA VAL A 82 7.97 -6.97 7.96
C VAL A 82 7.56 -7.87 6.79
N LYS A 83 8.09 -9.09 6.72
CA LYS A 83 7.70 -10.06 5.70
C LYS A 83 6.25 -10.48 5.83
N ILE A 84 5.80 -10.79 7.06
CA ILE A 84 4.42 -11.18 7.32
C ILE A 84 3.46 -10.04 6.96
N SER A 85 3.78 -8.80 7.33
CA SER A 85 2.95 -7.65 6.97
C SER A 85 2.88 -7.42 5.47
N MET A 86 3.99 -7.60 4.73
CA MET A 86 3.99 -7.49 3.27
C MET A 86 3.13 -8.57 2.60
N ILE A 87 3.18 -9.80 3.10
CA ILE A 87 2.34 -10.89 2.59
C ILE A 87 0.86 -10.61 2.89
N ALA A 88 0.55 -10.16 4.12
CA ALA A 88 -0.82 -9.81 4.50
C ALA A 88 -1.38 -8.69 3.61
N ILE A 89 -0.60 -7.64 3.36
CA ILE A 89 -0.96 -6.56 2.43
C ILE A 89 -1.24 -7.13 1.04
N LEU A 90 -0.35 -7.95 0.49
CA LEU A 90 -0.52 -8.52 -0.85
C LEU A 90 -1.82 -9.31 -0.97
N VAL A 91 -2.11 -10.16 0.02
CA VAL A 91 -3.34 -10.96 0.04
C VAL A 91 -4.57 -10.06 0.10
N VAL A 92 -4.59 -9.10 1.04
CA VAL A 92 -5.70 -8.14 1.17
C VAL A 92 -5.90 -7.34 -0.11
N TRP A 93 -4.82 -6.88 -0.75
CA TRP A 93 -4.90 -6.07 -1.95
C TRP A 93 -5.39 -6.87 -3.16
N VAL A 94 -4.98 -8.14 -3.29
CA VAL A 94 -5.51 -9.04 -4.32
C VAL A 94 -7.00 -9.28 -4.10
N LEU A 95 -7.44 -9.51 -2.86
CA LEU A 95 -8.87 -9.64 -2.55
C LEU A 95 -9.63 -8.35 -2.88
N THR A 96 -9.03 -7.19 -2.64
CA THR A 96 -9.59 -5.88 -3.02
C THR A 96 -9.90 -5.87 -4.51
N ILE A 97 -8.91 -6.14 -5.35
CA ILE A 97 -9.05 -6.16 -6.82
C ILE A 97 -10.17 -7.09 -7.26
N VAL A 98 -10.20 -8.32 -6.73
CA VAL A 98 -11.23 -9.30 -7.09
C VAL A 98 -12.63 -8.77 -6.76
N ILE A 99 -12.80 -8.18 -5.57
CA ILE A 99 -14.11 -7.73 -5.12
C ILE A 99 -14.52 -6.43 -5.82
N THR A 100 -13.65 -5.43 -5.89
CA THR A 100 -13.98 -4.11 -6.45
C THR A 100 -14.04 -4.14 -7.97
N ASP A 101 -13.04 -4.71 -8.63
CA ASP A 101 -12.93 -4.64 -10.09
C ASP A 101 -13.70 -5.75 -10.79
N PHE A 102 -13.72 -6.97 -10.23
CA PHE A 102 -14.38 -8.11 -10.90
C PHE A 102 -15.80 -8.35 -10.41
N VAL A 103 -16.05 -8.41 -9.10
CA VAL A 103 -17.40 -8.66 -8.57
C VAL A 103 -18.29 -7.44 -8.74
N ASN A 104 -17.84 -6.27 -8.28
CA ASN A 104 -18.63 -5.04 -8.36
C ASN A 104 -18.54 -4.37 -9.73
N GLY A 105 -17.35 -4.35 -10.35
CA GLY A 105 -17.12 -3.71 -11.64
C GLY A 105 -17.90 -4.37 -12.77
N LEU A 106 -17.76 -5.69 -12.99
CA LEU A 106 -18.36 -6.38 -14.13
C LEU A 106 -19.90 -6.50 -14.06
N GLY A 107 -20.50 -6.35 -12.88
CA GLY A 107 -21.95 -6.46 -12.68
C GLY A 107 -22.76 -5.25 -13.12
N GLY A 108 -22.13 -4.13 -13.46
CA GLY A 108 -22.81 -2.84 -13.71
C GLY A 108 -22.26 -1.99 -14.86
N VAL A 109 -21.30 -2.48 -15.64
CA VAL A 109 -20.67 -1.67 -16.71
C VAL A 109 -21.67 -1.39 -17.84
N ASN A 110 -22.24 -0.18 -17.86
CA ASN A 110 -22.82 0.40 -19.07
C ASN A 110 -21.70 0.92 -19.99
N GLY A 111 -21.97 1.01 -21.30
CA GLY A 111 -20.99 1.36 -22.34
C GLY A 111 -20.29 2.71 -22.20
N ASP A 112 -20.68 3.55 -21.23
CA ASP A 112 -20.04 4.84 -20.93
C ASP A 112 -19.14 4.78 -19.66
N GLU A 113 -19.30 3.77 -18.80
CA GLU A 113 -18.58 3.64 -17.52
C GLU A 113 -17.36 2.71 -17.59
N TRP A 114 -17.19 1.99 -18.70
CA TRP A 114 -16.08 1.03 -18.87
C TRP A 114 -14.70 1.68 -18.80
N ILE A 115 -14.56 2.95 -19.19
CA ILE A 115 -13.30 3.70 -19.09
C ILE A 115 -12.94 3.94 -17.63
N TYR A 116 -13.89 4.39 -16.81
CA TYR A 116 -13.69 4.58 -15.37
C TYR A 116 -13.35 3.27 -14.67
N TRP A 117 -14.01 2.18 -15.07
CA TRP A 117 -13.69 0.85 -14.57
C TRP A 117 -12.24 0.43 -14.91
N ILE A 118 -11.79 0.63 -16.15
CA ILE A 118 -10.38 0.34 -16.53
C ILE A 118 -9.41 1.24 -15.76
N GLU A 119 -9.71 2.53 -15.61
CA GLU A 119 -8.86 3.47 -14.85
C GLU A 119 -8.69 3.02 -13.39
N GLN A 120 -9.79 2.60 -12.75
CA GLN A 120 -9.78 2.06 -11.39
C GLN A 120 -8.96 0.77 -11.31
N LEU A 121 -9.19 -0.18 -12.23
CA LEU A 121 -8.43 -1.43 -12.29
C LEU A 121 -6.92 -1.18 -12.47
N VAL A 122 -6.54 -0.28 -13.39
CA VAL A 122 -5.13 0.09 -13.62
C VAL A 122 -4.52 0.71 -12.37
N THR A 123 -5.27 1.55 -11.65
CA THR A 123 -4.83 2.13 -10.37
C THR A 123 -4.58 1.06 -9.32
N HIS A 124 -5.50 0.09 -9.14
CA HIS A 124 -5.29 -1.01 -8.21
C HIS A 124 -4.09 -1.89 -8.61
N LEU A 125 -3.89 -2.13 -9.91
CA LEU A 125 -2.72 -2.88 -10.42
C LEU A 125 -1.40 -2.13 -10.22
N LEU A 126 -1.39 -0.80 -10.35
CA LEU A 126 -0.22 0.04 -10.04
C LEU A 126 0.15 -0.05 -8.56
N ILE A 127 -0.85 -0.03 -7.68
CA ILE A 127 -0.61 -0.20 -6.24
C ILE A 127 -0.10 -1.62 -5.97
N LEU A 128 -0.70 -2.65 -6.58
CA LEU A 128 -0.22 -4.03 -6.47
C LEU A 128 1.24 -4.18 -6.91
N ALA A 129 1.59 -3.60 -8.06
CA ALA A 129 2.97 -3.61 -8.57
C ALA A 129 3.94 -2.89 -7.62
N SER A 130 3.50 -1.79 -7.01
CA SER A 130 4.28 -1.03 -6.04
C SER A 130 4.53 -1.84 -4.76
N VAL A 131 3.49 -2.48 -4.22
CA VAL A 131 3.60 -3.40 -3.08
C VAL A 131 4.50 -4.57 -3.40
N TRP A 132 4.34 -5.17 -4.59
CA TRP A 132 5.16 -6.28 -5.04
C TRP A 132 6.64 -5.90 -5.13
N LYS A 133 6.94 -4.73 -5.72
CA LYS A 133 8.32 -4.22 -5.79
C LYS A 133 8.91 -4.02 -4.40
N VAL A 134 8.19 -3.34 -3.51
CA VAL A 134 8.62 -3.12 -2.13
C VAL A 134 8.83 -4.45 -1.39
N SER A 135 7.93 -5.41 -1.58
CA SER A 135 8.04 -6.76 -1.04
C SER A 135 9.30 -7.46 -1.54
N SER A 136 9.52 -7.51 -2.86
CA SER A 136 10.69 -8.14 -3.47
C SER A 136 12.02 -7.53 -3.03
N SER A 137 12.07 -6.21 -2.79
CA SER A 137 13.27 -5.51 -2.32
C SER A 137 13.61 -5.77 -0.84
N ALA A 138 12.66 -6.33 -0.08
CA ALA A 138 12.84 -6.67 1.32
C ALA A 138 13.32 -8.12 1.55
N PHE A 139 13.38 -8.93 0.48
CA PHE A 139 13.96 -10.28 0.47
C PHE A 139 15.44 -10.24 0.08
#